data_AF-A0AAP1FEA9-F1
#
_entry.id   AF-A0AAP1FEA9-F1
#
_cell.length_a   1.000
_cell.length_b   1.000
_cell.length_c   1.000
_cell.angle_alpha   90.00
_cell.angle_beta   90.00
_cell.angle_gamma   90.00
#
_symmetry.space_group_name_H-M   'P 1'
#
loop_
_entity.id
_entity.type
_entity.pdbx_description
1 polymer ?
#
loop_
_entity_poly.entity_id
_entity_poly.type
_entity_poly.pdbx_seq_one_letter_code
_entity_poly.pdbx_strand_id
1 'polypeptide(L)'
;MSKVHNLKTDPEVFQAVVDGRKTFEIRFNDRDFKVGDELILLETIHSGEQMKQGMPLLYSGNELRKTISYVLSGYGLQEGWVILGIKGASHE
;
A
#
# COMPACT_ATOMS: atom_id res chain seq x y z
N MET A 1 8.63 -9.06 15.99
CA MET A 1 7.58 -9.74 15.20
C MET A 1 7.17 -8.77 14.10
N SER A 2 7.02 -9.25 12.87
CA SER A 2 6.47 -8.47 11.76
C SER A 2 5.02 -8.11 12.05
N LYS A 3 4.60 -6.90 11.68
CA LYS A 3 3.20 -6.46 11.77
C LYS A 3 2.51 -6.63 10.44
N VAL A 4 1.20 -6.85 10.48
CA VAL A 4 0.34 -6.91 9.29
C VAL A 4 -0.48 -5.62 9.21
N HIS A 5 -0.41 -4.92 8.08
CA HIS A 5 -1.08 -3.66 7.85
C HIS A 5 -2.11 -3.79 6.72
N ASN A 6 -3.40 -3.62 7.06
CA ASN A 6 -4.47 -3.58 6.06
C ASN A 6 -4.58 -2.17 5.49
N LEU A 7 -4.42 -2.03 4.18
CA LEU A 7 -4.35 -0.76 3.51
C LEU A 7 -5.32 -0.70 2.34
N LYS A 8 -6.16 0.34 2.32
CA LYS A 8 -6.96 0.68 1.14
C LYS A 8 -6.02 1.04 -0.02
N THR A 9 -6.39 0.58 -1.22
CA THR A 9 -5.64 0.82 -2.45
C THR A 9 -6.59 1.05 -3.60
N ASP A 10 -6.46 2.20 -4.26
CA ASP A 10 -7.30 2.58 -5.40
C ASP A 10 -7.14 1.57 -6.56
N PRO A 11 -8.20 1.32 -7.37
CA PRO A 11 -8.20 0.24 -8.36
C PRO A 11 -7.01 0.29 -9.34
N GLU A 12 -6.69 1.48 -9.87
CA GLU A 12 -5.58 1.65 -10.81
C GLU A 12 -4.22 1.32 -10.17
N VAL A 13 -4.02 1.76 -8.92
CA VAL A 13 -2.81 1.49 -8.14
C VAL A 13 -2.70 0.02 -7.82
N PHE A 14 -3.81 -0.61 -7.40
CA PHE A 14 -3.88 -2.03 -7.10
C PHE A 14 -3.49 -2.86 -8.32
N GLN A 15 -4.10 -2.60 -9.48
CA GLN A 15 -3.79 -3.30 -10.72
C GLN A 15 -2.33 -3.11 -11.15
N ALA A 16 -1.76 -1.91 -10.97
CA ALA A 16 -0.35 -1.68 -11.26
C ALA A 16 0.61 -2.52 -10.39
N VAL A 17 0.23 -2.81 -9.13
CA VAL A 17 0.98 -3.71 -8.25
C VAL A 17 0.77 -5.18 -8.63
N VAL A 18 -0.46 -5.56 -9.02
CA VAL A 18 -0.77 -6.91 -9.56
C VAL A 18 0.08 -7.20 -10.80
N ASP A 19 0.16 -6.26 -11.73
CA ASP A 19 0.93 -6.37 -12.97
C ASP A 19 2.46 -6.33 -12.75
N GLY A 20 2.91 -6.05 -11.53
CA GLY A 20 4.34 -5.89 -11.21
C GLY A 20 4.98 -4.60 -11.75
N ARG A 21 4.21 -3.71 -12.38
CA ARG A 21 4.68 -2.41 -12.87
C ARG A 21 5.01 -1.45 -11.72
N LYS A 22 4.29 -1.56 -10.60
CA LYS A 22 4.50 -0.79 -9.38
C LYS A 22 5.00 -1.68 -8.26
N THR A 23 6.24 -1.46 -7.85
CA THR A 23 6.95 -2.25 -6.81
C THR A 23 7.19 -1.46 -5.53
N PHE A 24 6.44 -0.38 -5.32
CA PHE A 24 6.54 0.47 -4.14
C PHE A 24 5.19 1.07 -3.73
N GLU A 25 5.01 1.39 -2.46
CA GLU A 25 3.89 2.17 -1.92
C GLU A 25 4.37 3.52 -1.42
N ILE A 26 3.54 4.56 -1.48
CA ILE A 26 3.80 5.86 -0.86
C ILE A 26 2.79 6.03 0.27
N ARG A 27 3.26 6.22 1.51
CA ARG A 27 2.38 6.29 2.69
C ARG A 27 2.87 7.34 3.67
N PHE A 28 1.95 7.94 4.40
CA PHE A 28 2.29 8.63 5.64
C PHE A 28 2.64 7.59 6.71
N ASN A 29 3.73 7.77 7.43
CA ASN A 29 4.28 6.79 8.37
C ASN A 29 3.67 6.90 9.78
N ASP A 30 2.33 6.87 9.86
CA ASP A 30 1.54 6.85 11.11
C ASP A 30 1.53 5.48 11.82
N ARG A 31 2.02 4.43 11.15
CA ARG A 31 2.01 3.04 11.63
C ARG A 31 3.39 2.52 12.01
N ASP A 32 4.42 3.36 11.88
CA ASP A 32 5.82 3.02 12.08
C ASP A 32 6.23 1.79 11.22
N PHE A 33 5.99 1.87 9.91
CA PHE A 33 6.26 0.79 8.95
C PHE A 33 7.73 0.35 9.01
N LYS A 34 7.97 -0.97 9.07
CA LYS A 34 9.31 -1.55 9.10
C LYS A 34 9.54 -2.55 7.97
N VAL A 35 10.80 -2.71 7.59
CA VAL A 35 11.23 -3.82 6.74
C VAL A 35 10.84 -5.15 7.42
N GLY A 36 10.25 -6.05 6.65
CA GLY A 36 9.71 -7.32 7.13
C GLY A 36 8.23 -7.30 7.52
N ASP A 37 7.60 -6.12 7.65
CA ASP A 37 6.14 -6.04 7.82
C ASP A 37 5.40 -6.52 6.56
N GLU A 38 4.18 -7.02 6.76
CA GLU A 38 3.27 -7.41 5.69
C GLU A 38 2.25 -6.30 5.42
N LEU A 39 2.02 -6.02 4.15
CA LEU A 39 0.93 -5.18 3.65
C LEU A 39 -0.12 -6.09 3.02
N ILE A 40 -1.36 -5.95 3.50
CA ILE A 40 -2.55 -6.47 2.82
C ILE A 40 -3.17 -5.28 2.09
N LEU A 41 -2.94 -5.21 0.78
CA LEU A 41 -3.54 -4.20 -0.08
C LEU A 41 -4.96 -4.65 -0.39
N LEU A 42 -5.95 -3.83 -0.03
CA LEU A 42 -7.38 -4.08 -0.23
C LEU A 42 -7.87 -3.18 -1.36
N GLU A 43 -8.31 -3.77 -2.46
CA GLU A 43 -8.81 -3.02 -3.61
C GLU A 43 -10.16 -2.37 -3.29
N THR A 44 -10.23 -1.05 -3.45
CA THR A 44 -11.48 -0.29 -3.37
C THR A 44 -12.16 -0.23 -4.73
N ILE A 45 -13.50 -0.15 -4.76
CA ILE A 45 -14.27 0.04 -6.02
C ILE A 45 -14.10 1.47 -6.55
N HIS A 46 -14.08 2.46 -5.64
CA HIS A 46 -13.93 3.88 -5.97
C HIS A 46 -12.57 4.39 -5.49
N SER A 47 -11.97 5.31 -6.24
CA SER A 47 -10.71 5.95 -5.85
C SER A 47 -10.90 6.92 -4.68
N GLY A 48 -9.81 7.28 -4.00
CA GLY A 48 -9.84 8.27 -2.93
C GLY A 48 -10.44 9.61 -3.39
N GLU A 49 -10.19 10.02 -4.63
CA GLU A 49 -10.77 11.24 -5.21
C GLU A 49 -12.28 11.12 -5.46
N GLN A 50 -12.75 9.98 -5.96
CA GLN A 50 -14.18 9.73 -6.11
C GLN A 50 -14.91 9.71 -4.76
N MET A 51 -14.27 9.15 -3.73
CA MET A 51 -14.81 9.15 -2.36
C MET A 51 -14.94 10.58 -1.81
N LYS A 52 -13.97 11.47 -2.07
CA LYS A 52 -14.08 12.90 -1.71
C LYS A 52 -15.25 13.62 -2.39
N GLN A 53 -15.70 13.11 -3.54
CA GLN A 53 -16.85 13.62 -4.29
C GLN A 53 -18.19 13.00 -3.84
N GLY A 54 -18.18 12.13 -2.83
CA GLY A 54 -19.39 11.55 -2.23
C GLY A 54 -19.66 10.10 -2.60
N MET A 55 -18.78 9.44 -3.36
CA MET A 55 -18.91 8.01 -3.60
C MET A 55 -18.62 7.21 -2.32
N PRO A 56 -19.35 6.11 -2.04
CA PRO A 56 -19.15 5.34 -0.83
C PRO A 56 -17.83 4.58 -0.86
N LEU A 57 -17.27 4.31 0.32
CA LEU A 57 -16.19 3.34 0.44
C LEU A 57 -16.75 1.92 0.29
N LEU A 58 -16.44 1.27 -0.83
CA LEU A 58 -16.75 -0.12 -1.11
C LEU A 58 -15.48 -0.86 -1.53
N TYR A 59 -15.39 -2.14 -1.20
CA TYR A 59 -14.27 -3.01 -1.58
C TYR A 59 -14.74 -3.99 -2.66
N SER A 60 -13.86 -4.31 -3.61
CA SER A 60 -14.15 -5.33 -4.63
C SER A 60 -14.12 -6.75 -4.06
N GLY A 61 -13.42 -6.93 -2.93
CA GLY A 61 -13.11 -8.23 -2.34
C GLY A 61 -11.73 -8.77 -2.75
N ASN A 62 -11.05 -8.12 -3.69
CA ASN A 62 -9.68 -8.48 -4.06
C ASN A 62 -8.68 -7.97 -3.01
N GLU A 63 -7.73 -8.83 -2.66
CA GLU A 63 -6.61 -8.48 -1.79
C GLU A 63 -5.28 -8.96 -2.36
N LEU A 64 -4.20 -8.29 -1.98
CA LEU A 64 -2.84 -8.66 -2.35
C LEU A 64 -1.89 -8.52 -1.17
N ARG A 65 -1.16 -9.60 -0.87
CA ARG A 65 -0.15 -9.63 0.18
C ARG A 65 1.23 -9.28 -0.36
N LYS A 66 1.91 -8.37 0.33
CA LYS A 66 3.26 -7.93 0.01
C LYS A 66 4.08 -7.76 1.27
N THR A 67 5.38 -8.03 1.18
CA THR A 67 6.31 -7.76 2.28
C THR A 67 7.08 -6.47 2.01
N ILE A 68 7.21 -5.62 3.02
CA ILE A 68 8.06 -4.43 2.94
C ILE A 68 9.52 -4.89 2.88
N SER A 69 10.18 -4.63 1.75
CA SER A 69 11.60 -4.91 1.54
C SER A 69 12.50 -3.71 1.82
N TYR A 70 11.95 -2.49 1.79
CA TYR A 70 12.70 -1.26 2.01
C TYR A 70 11.78 -0.15 2.54
N VAL A 71 12.32 0.77 3.33
CA VAL A 71 11.63 1.98 3.79
C VAL A 71 12.52 3.18 3.53
N LEU A 72 12.09 4.09 2.66
CA LEU A 72 12.77 5.33 2.34
C LEU A 72 12.04 6.50 2.99
N SER A 73 12.78 7.38 3.66
CA SER A 73 12.33 8.69 4.13
C SER A 73 13.32 9.77 3.68
N GLY A 74 12.89 11.03 3.64
CA GLY A 74 13.72 12.13 3.12
C GLY A 74 13.76 12.18 1.59
N TYR A 75 14.86 12.61 0.99
CA TYR A 75 15.04 12.70 -0.48
C TYR A 75 13.96 13.53 -1.22
N GLY A 76 13.49 14.61 -0.59
CA GLY A 76 12.44 15.46 -1.14
C GLY A 76 11.01 15.00 -0.81
N LEU A 77 10.85 13.89 -0.07
CA LEU A 77 9.56 13.54 0.51
C LEU A 77 9.18 14.54 1.59
N GLN A 78 7.88 14.86 1.65
CA GLN A 78 7.32 15.65 2.73
C GLN A 78 7.52 14.94 4.08
N GLU A 79 7.71 15.72 5.14
CA GLU A 79 7.89 15.17 6.49
C GLU A 79 6.79 14.18 6.87
N GLY A 80 7.21 13.05 7.46
CA GLY A 80 6.33 11.94 7.83
C GLY A 80 5.93 11.01 6.69
N TRP A 81 6.21 11.33 5.42
CA TRP A 81 5.95 10.43 4.30
C TRP A 81 7.13 9.49 4.02
N VAL A 82 6.79 8.27 3.60
CA VAL A 82 7.75 7.22 3.25
C VAL A 82 7.39 6.55 1.92
N ILE A 83 8.42 6.05 1.24
CA ILE A 83 8.26 5.08 0.16
C ILE A 83 8.61 3.70 0.71
N LEU A 84 7.68 2.77 0.57
CA LEU A 84 7.84 1.38 0.98
C LEU A 84 8.16 0.55 -0.26
N GLY A 85 9.38 0.04 -0.37
CA GLY A 85 9.69 -0.99 -1.36
C GLY A 85 8.93 -2.27 -1.00
N ILE A 86 8.26 -2.88 -1.99
CA ILE A 86 7.44 -4.08 -1.77
C ILE A 86 7.86 -5.21 -2.69
N LYS A 87 7.80 -6.44 -2.17
CA LYS A 87 8.02 -7.68 -2.94
C LYS A 87 6.87 -8.66 -2.71
N GLY A 88 6.78 -9.68 -3.57
CA GLY A 88 5.86 -10.79 -3.32
C GLY A 88 6.09 -11.39 -1.92
N ALA A 89 5.02 -11.87 -1.29
CA ALA A 89 5.13 -12.51 0.02
C ALA A 89 6.17 -13.63 -0.06
N SER A 90 7.18 -13.57 0.80
CA SER A 90 8.11 -14.68 1.00
C SER A 90 7.27 -15.88 1.43
N HIS A 91 7.27 -16.93 0.62
CA HIS A 91 6.85 -18.25 1.10
C HIS A 91 7.92 -18.68 2.10
N GLU A 92 7.55 -18.78 3.38
CA GLU A 92 8.32 -19.57 4.33
C GLU A 92 8.20 -21.05 3.99
#